data_AF-A0A0P0XKN4-F1
#
_entry.id   AF-A0A0P0XKN4-F1
#
_cell.length_a   1.000
_cell.length_b   1.000
_cell.length_c   1.000
_cell.angle_alpha   90.00
_cell.angle_beta   90.00
_cell.angle_gamma   90.00
#
_symmetry.space_group_name_H-M   'P 1'
#
loop_
_entity.id
_entity.type
_entity.pdbx_description
1 polymer ?
#
loop_
_entity_poly.entity_id
_entity_poly.type
_entity_poly.pdbx_seq_one_letter_code
_entity_poly.pdbx_strand_id
1 'polypeptide(L)'
;LNIIHTCKIQQQNDKFCYDELLTLFFLLQDQFLLDGSSDSGMWIVPITLGCNSHDMQKRFLLKHKFSDIKGINSQYDDQDRQNSGNFWIKLNIDETGFYRVKYDDELTTALRNALQMKKLSLMDKIGIVEDAHALSIAGKQTLSSLLHLLYACRDEDDFSVLSHINSVTSSVAKISIDATPELAGEIKQLFIKLLLPTAEYFPAL
;
A
#
# COMPACT_ATOMS: atom_id res chain seq x y z
N LEU A 1 6.78 4.71 -15.70
CA LEU A 1 6.91 4.27 -14.29
C LEU A 1 6.96 2.74 -14.29
N ASN A 2 7.61 2.12 -13.31
CA ASN A 2 7.66 0.66 -13.17
C ASN A 2 6.69 0.21 -12.07
N ILE A 3 6.19 -1.02 -12.09
CA ILE A 3 5.54 -1.65 -10.93
C ILE A 3 6.49 -2.71 -10.39
N ILE A 4 6.62 -2.77 -9.08
CA ILE A 4 7.03 -3.96 -8.37
C ILE A 4 5.77 -4.60 -7.81
N HIS A 5 5.40 -5.71 -8.41
CA HIS A 5 4.40 -6.61 -7.86
C HIS A 5 5.03 -7.33 -6.67
N THR A 6 4.64 -6.95 -5.45
CA THR A 6 4.93 -7.78 -4.27
C THR A 6 4.00 -8.99 -4.35
N CYS A 7 4.57 -10.17 -4.56
CA CYS A 7 3.82 -11.42 -4.68
C CYS A 7 3.96 -12.20 -3.37
N LYS A 8 2.83 -12.44 -2.69
CA LYS A 8 2.58 -13.44 -1.65
C LYS A 8 3.57 -13.52 -0.48
N ILE A 9 3.03 -13.30 0.72
CA ILE A 9 3.53 -13.96 1.92
C ILE A 9 3.31 -15.48 1.77
N GLN A 10 4.37 -16.28 1.94
CA GLN A 10 4.21 -17.69 2.30
C GLN A 10 4.93 -17.90 3.64
N GLN A 11 4.16 -18.07 4.71
CA GLN A 11 4.67 -18.65 5.95
C GLN A 11 5.00 -20.11 5.70
N GLN A 12 6.29 -20.45 5.75
CA GLN A 12 6.73 -21.84 5.72
C GLN A 12 7.00 -22.26 7.17
N ASN A 13 6.06 -23.02 7.76
CA ASN A 13 6.29 -23.71 9.03
C ASN A 13 7.17 -24.93 8.76
N ASP A 14 8.47 -24.71 8.56
CA ASP A 14 9.41 -25.83 8.55
C ASP A 14 9.52 -26.36 9.98
N LYS A 15 8.97 -27.56 10.18
CA LYS A 15 8.81 -28.27 11.45
C LYS A 15 10.14 -28.77 12.05
N PHE A 16 11.27 -28.15 11.69
CA PHE A 16 12.63 -28.55 12.07
C PHE A 16 13.51 -27.33 12.37
N CYS A 17 13.15 -26.55 13.38
CA CYS A 17 14.05 -25.96 14.38
C CYS A 17 13.22 -25.09 15.31
N TYR A 18 13.22 -25.43 16.59
CA TYR A 18 12.84 -24.47 17.63
C TYR A 18 13.91 -23.36 17.61
N ASP A 19 13.62 -22.21 16.98
CA ASP A 19 13.90 -20.86 17.54
C ASP A 19 13.77 -19.66 16.58
N GLU A 20 13.60 -19.78 15.26
CA GLU A 20 13.43 -18.59 14.39
C GLU A 20 12.43 -18.82 13.25
N LEU A 21 11.23 -18.22 13.34
CA LEU A 21 10.31 -18.14 12.19
C LEU A 21 10.86 -17.14 11.17
N LEU A 22 11.43 -17.65 10.07
CA LEU A 22 11.85 -16.84 8.93
C LEU A 22 10.65 -16.58 8.00
N THR A 23 10.11 -15.37 8.00
CA THR A 23 9.08 -14.98 7.01
C THR A 23 9.74 -14.76 5.64
N LEU A 24 9.23 -15.44 4.62
CA LEU A 24 9.68 -15.37 3.23
C LEU A 24 8.72 -14.51 2.40
N PHE A 25 9.28 -13.54 1.66
CA PHE A 25 8.53 -12.69 0.74
C PHE A 25 9.05 -12.86 -0.68
N PHE A 26 8.16 -12.86 -1.67
CA PHE A 26 8.54 -12.85 -3.08
C PHE A 26 8.29 -11.48 -3.72
N LEU A 27 9.31 -10.98 -4.41
CA LEU A 27 9.21 -9.80 -5.26
C LEU A 27 9.16 -10.22 -6.72
N LEU A 28 8.30 -9.55 -7.48
CA LEU A 28 8.20 -9.64 -8.93
C LEU A 28 8.23 -8.22 -9.50
N GLN A 29 9.11 -7.91 -10.45
CA GLN A 29 9.05 -6.62 -11.16
C GLN A 29 8.29 -6.74 -12.48
N ASP A 30 7.54 -5.72 -12.85
CA ASP A 30 6.89 -5.62 -14.16
C ASP A 30 6.79 -4.17 -14.66
N GLN A 31 6.66 -4.00 -15.98
CA GLN A 31 6.42 -2.66 -16.50
C GLN A 31 5.03 -2.19 -16.10
N PHE A 32 4.93 -0.94 -15.63
CA PHE A 32 3.64 -0.32 -15.36
C PHE A 32 3.21 0.62 -16.47
N LEU A 33 2.07 0.30 -17.06
CA LEU A 33 1.37 1.15 -18.00
C LEU A 33 -0.04 1.40 -17.47
N LEU A 34 -0.49 2.66 -17.58
CA LEU A 34 -1.78 3.09 -17.02
C LEU A 34 -2.98 2.48 -17.78
N ASP A 35 -2.75 2.04 -19.03
CA ASP A 35 -3.74 1.32 -19.83
C ASP A 35 -3.91 -0.15 -19.41
N GLY A 36 -3.14 -0.61 -18.41
CA GLY A 36 -3.20 -1.98 -17.90
C GLY A 36 -2.43 -3.00 -18.74
N SER A 37 -1.85 -2.60 -19.87
CA SER A 37 -0.99 -3.47 -20.66
C SER A 37 0.31 -3.81 -19.92
N SER A 38 1.03 -4.82 -20.41
CA SER A 38 2.24 -5.30 -19.76
C SER A 38 3.25 -5.69 -20.82
N ASP A 39 4.52 -5.34 -20.60
CA ASP A 39 5.64 -5.66 -21.48
C ASP A 39 6.77 -6.32 -20.69
N SER A 40 7.70 -6.93 -21.40
CA SER A 40 8.87 -7.66 -20.90
C SER A 40 10.00 -6.78 -20.37
N GLY A 41 9.73 -5.51 -20.07
CA GLY A 41 10.72 -4.56 -19.55
C GLY A 41 11.39 -5.06 -18.26
N MET A 42 12.69 -4.80 -18.15
CA MET A 42 13.54 -5.24 -17.05
C MET A 42 14.44 -4.10 -16.59
N TRP A 43 14.47 -3.86 -15.27
CA TRP A 43 15.27 -2.82 -14.64
C TRP A 43 16.04 -3.38 -13.46
N ILE A 44 17.16 -2.72 -13.13
CA ILE A 44 17.79 -2.87 -11.82
C ILE A 44 17.09 -1.89 -10.90
N VAL A 45 16.30 -2.41 -9.95
CA VAL A 45 15.48 -1.55 -9.08
C VAL A 45 16.08 -1.49 -7.67
N PRO A 46 16.42 -0.29 -7.15
CA PRO A 46 16.89 -0.13 -5.78
C PRO A 46 15.71 -0.21 -4.81
N ILE A 47 15.54 -1.37 -4.18
CA ILE A 47 14.46 -1.61 -3.21
C ILE A 47 14.88 -1.07 -1.86
N THR A 48 14.03 -0.24 -1.28
CA THR A 48 14.03 0.07 0.16
C THR A 48 12.85 -0.65 0.81
N LEU A 49 13.06 -1.23 1.98
CA LEU A 49 12.06 -2.00 2.73
C LEU A 49 12.11 -1.60 4.20
N GLY A 50 10.97 -1.20 4.75
CA GLY A 50 10.76 -0.98 6.19
C GLY A 50 9.75 -1.99 6.75
N CYS A 51 9.92 -2.36 8.01
CA CYS A 51 9.08 -3.35 8.68
C CYS A 51 8.79 -2.91 10.11
N ASN A 52 7.52 -2.64 10.43
CA ASN A 52 7.01 -2.19 11.74
C ASN A 52 7.60 -0.88 12.30
N SER A 53 8.70 -0.40 11.75
CA SER A 53 9.34 0.87 12.05
C SER A 53 10.12 1.36 10.82
N HIS A 54 10.37 2.66 10.77
CA HIS A 54 11.26 3.29 9.78
C HIS A 54 12.73 3.20 10.15
N ASP A 55 13.06 2.83 11.39
CA ASP A 55 14.44 2.79 11.89
C ASP A 55 15.22 1.60 11.32
N MET A 56 14.53 0.48 11.10
CA MET A 56 15.12 -0.73 10.53
C MET A 56 14.78 -0.86 9.04
N GLN A 57 15.53 -0.14 8.20
CA GLN A 57 15.41 -0.23 6.74
C GLN A 57 16.39 -1.25 6.17
N LYS A 58 15.91 -2.11 5.28
CA LYS A 58 16.75 -2.91 4.38
C LYS A 58 16.81 -2.28 3.00
N ARG A 59 17.98 -2.34 2.38
CA ARG A 59 18.21 -1.83 1.03
C ARG A 59 18.92 -2.89 0.19
N PHE A 60 18.40 -3.16 -1.00
CA PHE A 60 19.01 -4.14 -1.91
C PHE A 60 18.59 -3.85 -3.36
N LEU A 61 19.29 -4.48 -4.32
CA LEU A 61 18.99 -4.30 -5.75
C LEU A 61 18.21 -5.51 -6.26
N LEU A 62 17.00 -5.27 -6.78
CA LEU A 62 16.25 -6.26 -7.54
C LEU A 62 16.75 -6.24 -8.99
N LYS A 63 17.60 -7.20 -9.35
CA LYS A 63 18.22 -7.31 -10.68
C LYS A 63 17.47 -8.24 -11.64
N HIS A 64 16.68 -9.15 -11.09
CA HIS A 64 15.98 -10.20 -11.83
C HIS A 64 14.47 -9.97 -11.79
N LYS A 65 13.74 -10.66 -12.67
CA LYS A 65 12.27 -10.55 -12.77
C LYS A 65 11.62 -10.89 -11.44
N PHE A 66 12.16 -11.90 -10.76
CA PHE A 66 11.74 -12.34 -9.43
C PHE A 66 12.93 -12.36 -8.47
N SER A 67 12.65 -12.21 -7.17
CA SER A 67 13.61 -12.44 -6.08
C SER A 67 12.86 -12.81 -4.82
N ASP A 68 13.42 -13.69 -4.00
CA ASP A 68 12.97 -13.93 -2.64
C ASP A 68 13.72 -13.05 -1.64
N ILE A 69 13.05 -12.65 -0.56
CA ILE A 69 13.63 -11.94 0.58
C ILE A 69 13.42 -12.79 1.83
N LYS A 70 14.53 -13.11 2.49
CA LYS A 70 14.56 -13.87 3.76
C LYS A 70 14.90 -12.98 4.95
N GLY A 71 14.57 -13.47 6.14
CA GLY A 71 15.02 -12.88 7.40
C GLY A 71 14.38 -11.52 7.71
N ILE A 72 13.14 -11.29 7.27
CA ILE A 72 12.36 -10.16 7.78
C ILE A 72 11.83 -10.58 9.15
N ASN A 73 12.68 -10.41 10.16
CA ASN A 73 12.34 -10.75 11.53
C ASN A 73 11.43 -9.66 12.07
N SER A 74 10.24 -10.04 12.52
CA SER A 74 9.53 -9.26 13.52
C SER A 74 10.35 -9.31 14.81
N GLN A 75 11.18 -8.31 15.06
CA GLN A 75 11.68 -8.07 16.41
C GLN A 75 10.51 -7.54 17.26
N TYR A 76 9.51 -8.39 17.51
CA TYR A 76 8.50 -8.16 18.53
C TYR A 76 8.83 -9.05 19.71
N ASP A 77 8.89 -8.41 20.88
CA ASP A 77 8.90 -9.04 22.19
C ASP A 77 7.69 -10.00 22.29
N ASP A 78 7.86 -11.16 22.92
CA ASP A 78 6.93 -12.29 22.94
C ASP A 78 5.49 -11.94 23.41
N GLN A 79 5.27 -10.76 23.99
CA GLN A 79 3.97 -10.32 24.51
C GLN A 79 2.98 -9.79 23.46
N ASP A 80 3.45 -9.35 22.28
CA ASP A 80 2.58 -8.80 21.22
C ASP A 80 2.23 -9.81 20.12
N ARG A 81 2.74 -11.05 20.22
CA ARG A 81 2.56 -12.12 19.22
C ARG A 81 1.13 -12.63 19.10
N GLN A 82 0.24 -12.30 20.03
CA GLN A 82 -1.19 -12.57 19.88
C GLN A 82 -1.92 -11.54 18.98
N ASN A 83 -1.27 -10.43 18.62
CA ASN A 83 -1.79 -9.44 17.66
C ASN A 83 -1.12 -9.62 16.29
N SER A 84 -1.46 -10.72 15.59
CA SER A 84 -1.05 -10.98 14.20
C SER A 84 -1.41 -9.87 13.21
N GLY A 85 -2.29 -8.93 13.58
CA GLY A 85 -2.69 -7.77 12.76
C GLY A 85 -1.71 -6.59 12.73
N ASN A 86 -0.61 -6.62 13.51
CA ASN A 86 0.31 -5.49 13.66
C ASN A 86 1.56 -5.55 12.78
N PHE A 87 1.83 -6.68 12.12
CA PHE A 87 3.00 -6.84 11.27
C PHE A 87 2.74 -6.24 9.88
N TRP A 88 3.44 -5.18 9.50
CA TRP A 88 3.36 -4.60 8.16
C TRP A 88 4.75 -4.42 7.54
N ILE A 89 4.77 -4.42 6.20
CA ILE A 89 5.95 -4.12 5.39
C ILE A 89 5.59 -3.03 4.41
N LYS A 90 6.48 -2.05 4.27
CA LYS A 90 6.43 -1.02 3.25
C LYS A 90 7.67 -1.11 2.37
N LEU A 91 7.47 -1.25 1.07
CA LEU A 91 8.52 -1.06 0.08
C LEU A 91 8.50 0.39 -0.42
N ASN A 92 9.62 0.84 -0.98
CA ASN A 92 9.77 2.23 -1.44
C ASN A 92 9.62 3.23 -0.30
N ILE A 93 10.38 3.04 0.79
CA ILE A 93 10.34 3.95 1.94
C ILE A 93 10.59 5.38 1.48
N ASP A 94 9.67 6.26 1.92
CA ASP A 94 9.60 7.68 1.60
C ASP A 94 9.50 7.99 0.09
N GLU A 95 9.03 7.03 -0.69
CA GLU A 95 8.85 7.15 -2.15
C GLU A 95 10.12 7.58 -2.90
N THR A 96 11.28 7.10 -2.41
CA THR A 96 12.61 7.48 -2.93
C THR A 96 12.97 6.82 -4.27
N GLY A 97 12.31 5.72 -4.62
CA GLY A 97 12.50 4.97 -5.84
C GLY A 97 11.42 5.24 -6.89
N PHE A 98 11.80 5.17 -8.17
CA PHE A 98 10.88 5.38 -9.29
C PHE A 98 10.15 4.09 -9.70
N TYR A 99 9.35 3.57 -8.78
CA TYR A 99 8.52 2.38 -8.98
C TYR A 99 7.29 2.44 -8.09
N ARG A 100 6.23 1.75 -8.51
CA ARG A 100 5.00 1.55 -7.74
C ARG A 100 5.02 0.21 -7.05
N VAL A 101 4.30 0.06 -5.96
CA VAL A 101 4.23 -1.19 -5.22
C VAL A 101 2.80 -1.71 -5.16
N LYS A 102 2.59 -2.93 -5.65
CA LYS A 102 1.34 -3.67 -5.43
C LYS A 102 1.54 -4.68 -4.31
N TYR A 103 0.70 -4.66 -3.30
CA TYR A 103 0.70 -5.64 -2.21
C TYR A 103 -0.38 -6.70 -2.45
N ASP A 104 -0.22 -7.87 -1.84
CA ASP A 104 -1.31 -8.85 -1.75
C ASP A 104 -2.36 -8.41 -0.70
N ASP A 105 -3.45 -9.15 -0.58
CA ASP A 105 -4.57 -8.76 0.29
C ASP A 105 -4.17 -8.77 1.78
N GLU A 106 -3.26 -9.65 2.19
CA GLU A 106 -2.77 -9.77 3.56
C GLU A 106 -1.92 -8.55 3.93
N LEU A 107 -0.92 -8.23 3.11
CA LEU A 107 -0.07 -7.06 3.28
C LEU A 107 -0.85 -5.76 3.12
N THR A 108 -1.83 -5.70 2.22
CA THR A 108 -2.72 -4.54 2.08
C THR A 108 -3.52 -4.33 3.36
N THR A 109 -4.01 -5.41 3.98
CA THR A 109 -4.74 -5.33 5.26
C THR A 109 -3.84 -4.83 6.38
N ALA A 110 -2.61 -5.34 6.46
CA ALA A 110 -1.62 -4.87 7.43
C ALA A 110 -1.27 -3.38 7.24
N LEU A 111 -1.11 -2.93 6.00
CA LEU A 111 -0.86 -1.50 5.70
C LEU A 111 -2.06 -0.62 6.08
N ARG A 112 -3.30 -1.07 5.87
CA ARG A 112 -4.49 -0.34 6.35
C ARG A 112 -4.48 -0.17 7.87
N ASN A 113 -4.11 -1.21 8.62
CA ASN A 113 -3.97 -1.12 10.07
C ASN A 113 -2.86 -0.12 10.45
N ALA A 114 -1.71 -0.16 9.76
CA ALA A 114 -0.61 0.77 9.99
C ALA A 114 -1.00 2.24 9.72
N LEU A 115 -1.80 2.50 8.69
CA LEU A 115 -2.37 3.82 8.39
C LEU A 115 -3.26 4.31 9.53
N GLN A 116 -4.20 3.48 9.98
CA GLN A 116 -5.10 3.82 11.09
C GLN A 116 -4.36 4.08 12.40
N MET A 117 -3.28 3.34 12.66
CA MET A 117 -2.42 3.54 13.83
C MET A 117 -1.42 4.70 13.67
N LYS A 118 -1.45 5.45 12.55
CA LYS A 118 -0.52 6.53 12.21
C LYS A 118 0.97 6.12 12.31
N LYS A 119 1.30 4.88 11.92
CA LYS A 119 2.66 4.31 11.99
C LYS A 119 3.53 4.59 10.75
N LEU A 120 2.96 5.16 9.70
CA LEU A 120 3.62 5.42 8.42
C LEU A 120 4.03 6.88 8.29
N SER A 121 5.15 7.13 7.59
CA SER A 121 5.63 8.49 7.33
C SER A 121 4.65 9.24 6.40
N LEU A 122 4.76 10.56 6.36
CA LEU A 122 3.97 11.40 5.45
C LEU A 122 4.08 10.91 4.00
N MET A 123 5.31 10.71 3.52
CA MET A 123 5.57 10.30 2.13
C MET A 123 5.05 8.88 1.86
N ASP A 124 5.20 7.95 2.81
CA ASP A 124 4.67 6.59 2.63
C ASP A 124 3.15 6.55 2.54
N LYS A 125 2.44 7.36 3.34
CA LYS A 125 0.98 7.48 3.25
C LYS A 125 0.54 7.94 1.86
N ILE A 126 1.20 8.99 1.35
CA ILE A 126 0.92 9.54 0.01
C ILE A 126 1.18 8.47 -1.06
N GLY A 127 2.35 7.84 -1.03
CA GLY A 127 2.73 6.83 -2.02
C GLY A 127 1.81 5.62 -2.04
N ILE A 128 1.38 5.13 -0.87
CA ILE A 128 0.41 4.03 -0.77
C ILE A 128 -0.93 4.40 -1.44
N VAL A 129 -1.43 5.62 -1.20
CA VAL A 129 -2.69 6.10 -1.80
C VAL A 129 -2.54 6.28 -3.32
N GLU A 130 -1.45 6.88 -3.78
CA GLU A 130 -1.19 7.09 -5.20
C GLU A 130 -0.99 5.78 -5.97
N ASP A 131 -0.27 4.82 -5.39
CA ASP A 131 -0.07 3.51 -5.99
C ASP A 131 -1.37 2.73 -6.10
N ALA A 132 -2.17 2.70 -5.03
CA ALA A 132 -3.47 2.03 -5.07
C ALA A 132 -4.41 2.66 -6.10
N HIS A 133 -4.39 3.99 -6.25
CA HIS A 133 -5.17 4.68 -7.29
C HIS A 133 -4.69 4.30 -8.68
N ALA A 134 -3.40 4.42 -8.96
CA ALA A 134 -2.83 4.09 -10.27
C ALA A 134 -3.04 2.61 -10.64
N LEU A 135 -2.89 1.70 -9.67
CA LEU A 135 -3.18 0.27 -9.84
C LEU A 135 -4.66 0.00 -10.10
N SER A 136 -5.56 0.75 -9.46
CA SER A 136 -7.00 0.64 -9.71
C SER A 136 -7.38 1.15 -11.10
N ILE A 137 -6.80 2.28 -11.55
CA ILE A 137 -7.04 2.82 -12.90
C ILE A 137 -6.55 1.84 -13.97
N ALA A 138 -5.38 1.24 -13.77
CA ALA A 138 -4.81 0.24 -14.68
C ALA A 138 -5.49 -1.14 -14.61
N GLY A 139 -6.54 -1.30 -13.81
CA GLY A 139 -7.22 -2.59 -13.62
C GLY A 139 -6.39 -3.68 -12.95
N LYS A 140 -5.24 -3.33 -12.34
CA LYS A 140 -4.35 -4.25 -11.62
C LYS A 140 -4.77 -4.47 -10.17
N GLN A 141 -5.68 -3.63 -9.64
CA GLN A 141 -6.30 -3.73 -8.33
C GLN A 141 -7.78 -3.34 -8.42
N THR A 142 -8.62 -3.83 -7.52
CA THR A 142 -10.06 -3.52 -7.54
C THR A 142 -10.33 -2.14 -6.96
N LEU A 143 -11.37 -1.46 -7.48
CA LEU A 143 -11.84 -0.20 -6.91
C LEU A 143 -12.23 -0.36 -5.42
N SER A 144 -12.84 -1.48 -5.06
CA SER A 144 -13.18 -1.78 -3.66
C SER A 144 -11.95 -1.76 -2.74
N SER A 145 -10.83 -2.35 -3.18
CA SER A 145 -9.58 -2.34 -2.40
C SER A 145 -9.04 -0.91 -2.22
N LEU A 146 -9.10 -0.07 -3.26
CA LEU A 146 -8.79 1.37 -3.15
C LEU A 146 -9.73 2.09 -2.17
N LEU A 147 -11.04 1.86 -2.24
CA LEU A 147 -12.01 2.50 -1.34
C LEU A 147 -11.79 2.11 0.12
N HIS A 148 -11.47 0.85 0.40
CA HIS A 148 -11.11 0.40 1.74
C HIS A 148 -9.83 1.04 2.26
N LEU A 149 -8.84 1.24 1.39
CA LEU A 149 -7.60 1.94 1.74
C LEU A 149 -7.87 3.42 2.06
N LEU A 150 -8.62 4.12 1.20
CA LEU A 150 -9.00 5.51 1.45
C LEU A 150 -9.75 5.65 2.77
N TYR A 151 -10.66 4.73 3.08
CA TYR A 151 -11.40 4.71 4.34
C TYR A 151 -10.52 4.47 5.57
N ALA A 152 -9.38 3.78 5.43
CA ALA A 152 -8.39 3.67 6.50
C ALA A 152 -7.71 5.01 6.83
N CYS A 153 -7.72 5.97 5.89
CA CYS A 153 -7.19 7.31 6.05
C CYS A 153 -8.25 8.37 6.46
N ARG A 154 -9.45 7.97 6.88
CA ARG A 154 -10.55 8.91 7.22
C ARG A 154 -10.23 9.86 8.38
N ASP A 155 -9.33 9.43 9.29
CA ASP A 155 -8.92 10.17 10.49
C ASP A 155 -7.56 10.88 10.25
N GLU A 156 -7.21 11.10 8.98
CA GLU A 156 -6.03 11.84 8.56
C GLU A 156 -6.21 13.35 8.77
N ASP A 157 -5.17 13.98 9.29
CA ASP A 157 -5.12 15.40 9.64
C ASP A 157 -4.01 16.15 8.88
N ASP A 158 -3.08 15.43 8.25
CA ASP A 158 -2.05 16.04 7.42
C ASP A 158 -2.62 16.53 6.08
N PHE A 159 -2.52 17.84 5.84
CA PHE A 159 -3.05 18.49 4.64
C PHE A 159 -2.46 17.92 3.34
N SER A 160 -1.17 17.57 3.34
CA SER A 160 -0.53 17.01 2.15
C SER A 160 -1.13 15.64 1.81
N VAL A 161 -1.33 14.76 2.79
CA VAL A 161 -2.04 13.48 2.56
C VAL A 161 -3.48 13.71 2.10
N LEU A 162 -4.22 14.60 2.78
CA LEU A 162 -5.61 14.91 2.49
C LEU A 162 -5.80 15.45 1.07
N SER A 163 -4.89 16.28 0.57
CA SER A 163 -4.92 16.80 -0.79
C SER A 163 -4.83 15.69 -1.85
N HIS A 164 -4.03 14.66 -1.61
CA HIS A 164 -3.91 13.50 -2.49
C HIS A 164 -5.16 12.62 -2.41
N ILE A 165 -5.69 12.38 -1.20
CA ILE A 165 -6.97 11.69 -1.01
C ILE A 165 -8.08 12.39 -1.80
N ASN A 166 -8.18 13.72 -1.71
CA ASN A 166 -9.18 14.50 -2.44
C ASN A 166 -9.01 14.43 -3.96
N SER A 167 -7.76 14.42 -4.45
CA SER A 167 -7.47 14.22 -5.88
C SER A 167 -7.95 12.86 -6.36
N VAL A 168 -7.64 11.80 -5.60
CA VAL A 168 -8.06 10.42 -5.90
C VAL A 168 -9.58 10.28 -5.87
N THR A 169 -10.26 10.75 -4.82
CA THR A 169 -11.73 10.67 -4.73
C THR A 169 -12.41 11.46 -5.85
N SER A 170 -11.89 12.64 -6.20
CA SER A 170 -12.37 13.43 -7.34
C SER A 170 -12.19 12.70 -8.67
N SER A 171 -11.05 12.03 -8.87
CA SER A 171 -10.79 11.22 -10.05
C SER A 171 -11.77 10.05 -10.15
N VAL A 172 -11.94 9.29 -9.06
CA VAL A 172 -12.87 8.16 -9.01
C VAL A 172 -14.30 8.62 -9.24
N ALA A 173 -14.75 9.70 -8.57
CA ALA A 173 -16.10 10.23 -8.72
C ALA A 173 -16.42 10.59 -10.18
N LYS A 174 -15.47 11.18 -10.92
CA LYS A 174 -15.63 11.50 -12.34
C LYS A 174 -15.79 10.22 -13.18
N ILE A 175 -14.93 9.23 -12.97
CA ILE A 175 -14.97 7.97 -13.72
C ILE A 175 -16.25 7.19 -13.41
N SER A 176 -16.71 7.19 -12.16
CA SER A 176 -17.91 6.46 -11.73
C SER A 176 -19.20 6.96 -12.38
N ILE A 177 -19.27 8.23 -12.80
CA ILE A 177 -20.43 8.77 -13.51
C ILE A 177 -20.65 8.02 -14.83
N ASP A 178 -19.56 7.75 -15.56
CA ASP A 178 -19.63 7.11 -16.88
C ASP A 178 -19.59 5.58 -16.77
N ALA A 179 -18.72 5.04 -15.89
CA ALA A 179 -18.50 3.60 -15.77
C ALA A 179 -19.60 2.87 -14.98
N THR A 180 -20.18 3.52 -13.97
CA THR A 180 -21.16 2.92 -13.05
C THR A 180 -22.21 3.95 -12.60
N PRO A 181 -23.03 4.50 -13.50
CA PRO A 181 -23.95 5.61 -13.20
C PRO A 181 -24.93 5.28 -12.06
N GLU A 182 -25.36 4.03 -11.95
CA GLU A 182 -26.28 3.55 -10.89
C GLU A 182 -25.68 3.69 -9.49
N LEU A 183 -24.35 3.50 -9.35
CA LEU A 183 -23.64 3.57 -8.06
C LEU A 183 -22.97 4.92 -7.81
N ALA A 184 -22.93 5.82 -8.81
CA ALA A 184 -22.22 7.10 -8.71
C ALA A 184 -22.71 7.94 -7.52
N GLY A 185 -24.01 7.90 -7.21
CA GLY A 185 -24.60 8.56 -6.04
C GLY A 185 -24.08 8.00 -4.72
N GLU A 186 -23.99 6.67 -4.59
CA GLU A 186 -23.50 5.99 -3.38
C GLU A 186 -22.01 6.24 -3.16
N ILE A 187 -21.21 6.19 -4.23
CA ILE A 187 -19.78 6.50 -4.21
C ILE A 187 -19.56 7.95 -3.77
N LYS A 188 -20.35 8.90 -4.27
CA LYS A 188 -20.30 10.30 -3.83
C LYS A 188 -20.62 10.44 -2.33
N GLN A 189 -21.65 9.73 -1.84
CA GLN A 189 -21.98 9.74 -0.41
C GLN A 189 -20.87 9.14 0.46
N LEU A 190 -20.19 8.09 -0.02
CA LEU A 190 -19.02 7.55 0.66
C LEU A 190 -17.90 8.60 0.77
N PHE A 191 -17.60 9.33 -0.31
CA PHE A 191 -16.56 10.37 -0.28
C PHE A 191 -16.91 11.56 0.62
N ILE A 192 -18.18 11.95 0.68
CA ILE A 192 -18.64 12.95 1.64
C ILE A 192 -18.36 12.46 3.06
N LYS A 193 -18.75 11.22 3.40
CA LYS A 193 -18.50 10.64 4.74
C LYS A 193 -17.01 10.50 5.05
N LEU A 194 -16.20 10.21 4.04
CA LEU A 194 -14.76 10.08 4.19
C LEU A 194 -14.08 11.40 4.55
N LEU A 195 -14.50 12.50 3.89
CA LEU A 195 -13.87 13.82 4.02
C LEU A 195 -14.55 14.72 5.06
N LEU A 196 -15.75 14.35 5.53
CA LEU A 196 -16.50 15.13 6.51
C LEU A 196 -15.72 15.40 7.81
N PRO A 197 -15.05 14.41 8.44
CA PRO A 197 -14.27 14.67 9.65
C PRO A 197 -13.23 15.78 9.44
N THR A 198 -12.51 15.72 8.32
CA THR A 198 -11.52 16.75 7.96
C THR A 198 -12.16 18.13 7.80
N ALA A 199 -13.31 18.23 7.14
CA ALA A 199 -13.99 19.50 6.89
C ALA A 199 -14.51 20.17 8.19
N GLU A 200 -14.88 19.38 9.20
CA GLU A 200 -15.30 19.89 10.51
C GLU A 200 -14.11 20.40 11.35
N TYR A 201 -12.93 19.80 11.20
CA TYR A 201 -11.70 20.22 11.89
C TYR A 201 -11.04 21.47 11.30
N PHE A 202 -11.24 21.71 10.00
CA PHE A 202 -10.80 22.93 9.32
C PHE A 202 -12.01 23.75 8.83
N PRO A 203 -12.82 24.32 9.75
CA PRO A 203 -13.85 25.25 9.34
C PRO A 203 -13.15 26.44 8.66
N ALA A 204 -13.55 26.69 7.41
CA ALA A 204 -12.99 27.67 6.48
C ALA A 204 -12.15 28.79 7.11
N LEU A 205 -10.90 28.90 6.64
CA LEU A 205 -10.14 30.16 6.66
C LEU A 205 -10.95 31.31 6.04
#